data_AF-Q9R7L2-F1
#
_entry.id   AF-Q9R7L2-F1
#
_cell.length_a   1.000
_cell.length_b   1.000
_cell.length_c   1.000
_cell.angle_alpha   90.00
_cell.angle_beta   90.00
_cell.angle_gamma   90.00
#
_symmetry.space_group_name_H-M   'P 1'
#
loop_
_entity.id
_entity.type
_entity.pdbx_description
1 polymer ?
#
loop_
_entity_poly.entity_id
_entity_poly.type
_entity_poly.pdbx_seq_one_letter_code
_entity_poly.pdbx_strand_id
1 'polypeptide(L)'
;WGIEEVNPEAWPRDLKGMRAVRFDHCLMYGDELQATYELFTEVLGFYLAEQVIEDNGTRISQFLSLSTKAHDVAFIQHAEKGKFHHVSFFLETWEDVLRAADLISMTDTSIDIGPTRHGLTHGK
;
A
#
# COMPACT_ATOMS: atom_id res chain seq x y z
N TRP A 1 0.95 -19.52 -6.08
CA TRP A 1 2.25 -19.47 -6.77
C TRP A 1 3.29 -20.06 -5.85
N GLY A 2 3.74 -21.28 -6.12
CA GLY A 2 4.88 -21.87 -5.43
C GLY A 2 6.18 -21.31 -5.99
N ILE A 3 7.29 -21.57 -5.31
CA ILE A 3 8.61 -21.36 -5.88
C ILE A 3 8.88 -22.57 -6.79
N GLU A 4 9.00 -22.34 -8.10
CA GLU A 4 9.24 -23.36 -9.12
C GLU A 4 10.42 -22.94 -10.02
N GLU A 5 11.14 -23.93 -10.57
CA GLU A 5 12.29 -23.70 -11.47
C GLU A 5 11.88 -23.30 -12.90
N VAL A 6 10.59 -23.37 -13.21
CA VAL A 6 10.02 -22.99 -14.51
C VAL A 6 9.35 -21.64 -14.37
N ASN A 7 9.71 -20.70 -15.24
CA ASN A 7 9.07 -19.40 -15.30
C ASN A 7 7.56 -19.57 -15.53
N PRO A 8 6.71 -18.80 -14.84
CA PRO A 8 5.28 -18.85 -15.06
C PRO A 8 4.93 -18.47 -16.51
N GLU A 9 3.82 -18.99 -17.03
CA GLU A 9 3.25 -18.52 -18.28
C GLU A 9 2.94 -17.02 -18.22
N ALA A 10 2.83 -16.36 -19.38
CA ALA A 10 2.58 -14.92 -19.47
C ALA A 10 1.34 -14.46 -18.68
N TRP A 11 0.35 -15.35 -18.51
CA TRP A 11 -0.85 -15.09 -17.72
C TRP A 11 -1.24 -16.34 -16.92
N PRO A 12 -1.65 -16.20 -15.65
CA PRO A 12 -2.27 -17.30 -14.92
C PRO A 12 -3.58 -17.73 -15.56
N ARG A 13 -3.70 -19.03 -15.80
CA ARG A 13 -4.98 -19.66 -16.12
C ARG A 13 -5.79 -19.84 -14.83
N ASP A 14 -7.11 -19.78 -14.94
CA ASP A 14 -8.05 -20.09 -13.84
C ASP A 14 -7.92 -19.22 -12.57
N LEU A 15 -7.55 -17.93 -12.71
CA LEU A 15 -7.56 -16.99 -11.58
C LEU A 15 -8.93 -16.94 -10.88
N LYS A 16 -8.91 -17.15 -9.55
CA LYS A 16 -10.08 -17.09 -8.65
C LYS A 16 -9.97 -15.91 -7.69
N GLY A 17 -11.10 -15.54 -7.09
CA GLY A 17 -11.19 -14.46 -6.11
C GLY A 17 -10.92 -13.08 -6.74
N MET A 18 -10.24 -12.23 -5.98
CA MET A 18 -10.03 -10.81 -6.31
C MET A 18 -8.88 -10.56 -7.31
N ARG A 19 -8.16 -11.59 -7.76
CA ARG A 19 -7.12 -11.50 -8.81
C ARG A 19 -5.98 -10.52 -8.51
N ALA A 20 -5.52 -10.46 -7.26
CA ALA A 20 -4.33 -9.72 -6.88
C ALA A 20 -3.12 -10.09 -7.75
N VAL A 21 -2.48 -9.08 -8.35
CA VAL A 21 -1.35 -9.27 -9.29
C VAL A 21 -0.03 -9.35 -8.54
N ARG A 22 0.18 -8.43 -7.59
CA ARG A 22 1.39 -8.33 -6.79
C ARG A 22 1.13 -7.61 -5.48
N PHE A 23 2.02 -7.80 -4.50
CA PHE A 23 2.16 -6.87 -3.40
C PHE A 23 2.41 -5.47 -3.94
N ASP A 24 1.71 -4.47 -3.40
CA ASP A 24 1.88 -3.10 -3.82
C ASP A 24 2.67 -2.28 -2.81
N HIS A 25 2.12 -2.12 -1.61
CA HIS A 25 2.77 -1.42 -0.51
C HIS A 25 2.22 -1.87 0.85
N CYS A 26 2.83 -1.37 1.91
CA CYS A 26 2.29 -1.45 3.25
C CYS A 26 2.38 -0.10 3.97
N LEU A 27 1.53 0.07 4.97
CA LEU A 27 1.53 1.24 5.83
C LEU A 27 1.67 0.82 7.29
N MET A 28 2.53 1.53 8.00
CA MET A 28 2.74 1.35 9.43
C MET A 28 2.45 2.64 10.21
N TYR A 29 2.11 2.45 11.47
CA TYR A 29 1.83 3.49 12.45
C TYR A 29 2.95 3.52 13.50
N GLY A 30 3.30 4.72 13.94
CA GLY A 30 4.26 4.94 15.02
C GLY A 30 4.46 6.42 15.33
N ASP A 31 5.25 6.71 16.35
CA ASP A 31 5.43 8.06 16.87
C ASP A 31 6.73 8.74 16.43
N GLU A 32 7.61 8.02 15.73
CA GLU A 32 8.95 8.45 15.33
C GLU A 32 9.09 8.54 13.80
N LEU A 33 8.28 9.41 13.17
CA LEU A 33 8.29 9.59 11.71
C LEU A 33 9.63 10.11 11.20
N GLN A 34 10.27 11.04 11.92
CA GLN A 34 11.57 11.60 11.51
C GLN A 34 12.68 10.55 11.52
N ALA A 35 12.79 9.75 12.59
CA ALA A 35 13.78 8.67 12.65
C ALA A 35 13.55 7.62 11.55
N THR A 36 12.29 7.30 11.27
CA THR A 36 11.93 6.38 10.19
C THR A 36 12.27 6.99 8.82
N TYR A 37 12.05 8.29 8.64
CA TYR A 37 12.44 8.98 7.42
C TYR A 37 13.94 8.87 7.18
N GLU A 38 14.77 9.20 8.17
CA GLU A 38 16.23 9.14 8.08
C GLU A 38 16.74 7.73 7.80
N LEU A 39 16.19 6.71 8.47
CA LEU A 39 16.53 5.32 8.18
C LEU A 39 16.25 4.99 6.71
N PHE A 40 15.08 5.35 6.21
CA PHE A 40 14.67 4.98 4.87
C PHE A 40 15.41 5.76 3.78
N THR A 41 15.67 7.05 3.96
CA THR A 41 16.33 7.89 2.94
C THR A 41 17.85 7.79 2.99
N GLU A 42 18.45 7.78 4.18
CA GLU A 42 19.91 7.84 4.33
C GLU A 42 20.57 6.46 4.34
N VAL A 43 19.84 5.41 4.72
CA VAL A 43 20.39 4.05 4.82
C VAL A 43 19.81 3.11 3.77
N LEU A 44 18.48 3.11 3.60
CA LEU A 44 17.80 2.16 2.72
C LEU A 44 17.63 2.67 1.27
N GLY A 45 17.95 3.94 1.01
CA GLY A 45 17.97 4.53 -0.34
C GLY A 45 16.61 4.90 -0.91
N PHE A 46 15.56 4.98 -0.08
CA PHE A 46 14.25 5.46 -0.50
C PHE A 46 14.29 6.97 -0.77
N TYR A 47 13.35 7.44 -1.58
CA TYR A 47 13.06 8.87 -1.68
C TYR A 47 11.63 9.15 -1.18
N LEU A 48 11.41 10.38 -0.71
CA LEU A 48 10.10 10.86 -0.31
C LEU A 48 9.29 11.29 -1.53
N ALA A 49 8.18 10.60 -1.78
CA ALA A 49 7.27 10.90 -2.87
C ALA A 49 6.24 11.95 -2.45
N GLU A 50 5.56 11.70 -1.33
CA GLU A 50 4.52 12.58 -0.78
C GLU A 50 4.60 12.62 0.76
N GLN A 51 4.09 13.70 1.35
CA GLN A 51 3.99 13.88 2.80
C GLN A 51 2.83 14.80 3.16
N VAL A 52 2.33 14.67 4.39
CA VAL A 52 1.44 15.67 4.99
C VAL A 52 2.16 16.35 6.14
N ILE A 53 2.15 17.68 6.10
CA ILE A 53 2.73 18.56 7.11
C ILE A 53 1.61 19.38 7.73
N GLU A 54 1.55 19.44 9.06
CA GLU A 54 0.67 20.33 9.81
C GLU A 54 1.13 21.79 9.70
N ASP A 55 0.25 22.74 10.04
CA ASP A 55 0.55 24.18 10.00
C ASP A 55 1.77 24.57 10.87
N ASN A 56 2.06 23.79 11.91
CA ASN A 56 3.21 23.98 12.80
C ASN A 56 4.53 23.43 12.23
N GLY A 57 4.51 22.85 11.03
CA GLY A 57 5.67 22.23 10.37
C GLY A 57 5.90 20.76 10.73
N THR A 58 5.07 20.16 11.57
CA THR A 58 5.20 18.75 11.98
C THR A 58 4.72 17.84 10.86
N ARG A 59 5.55 16.86 10.49
CA ARG A 59 5.15 15.81 9.55
C ARG A 59 4.27 14.77 10.25
N ILE A 60 3.09 14.52 9.68
CA ILE A 60 2.14 13.52 10.19
C ILE A 60 1.96 12.31 9.26
N SER A 61 2.45 12.40 8.02
CA SER A 61 2.55 11.25 7.13
C SER A 61 3.72 11.37 6.16
N GLN A 62 4.29 10.23 5.77
CA GLN A 62 5.33 10.11 4.74
C GLN A 62 5.10 8.88 3.87
N PHE A 63 5.22 9.09 2.57
CA PHE A 63 5.07 8.07 1.54
C PHE A 63 6.40 7.95 0.81
N LEU A 64 7.05 6.80 0.95
CA LEU A 64 8.43 6.56 0.54
C LEU A 64 8.47 5.52 -0.58
N SER A 65 9.32 5.72 -1.57
CA SER A 65 9.46 4.82 -2.72
C SER A 65 10.92 4.49 -3.02
N LEU A 66 11.15 3.29 -3.57
CA LEU A 66 12.39 2.86 -4.23
C LEU A 66 12.22 2.72 -5.75
N SER A 67 11.01 2.96 -6.25
CA SER A 67 10.60 2.67 -7.62
C SER A 67 9.76 3.81 -8.19
N THR A 68 9.23 3.67 -9.40
CA THR A 68 8.32 4.66 -9.98
C THR A 68 6.89 4.57 -9.45
N LYS A 69 6.64 3.77 -8.41
CA LYS A 69 5.34 3.71 -7.72
C LYS A 69 5.12 4.98 -6.89
N ALA A 70 3.87 5.25 -6.55
CA ALA A 70 3.54 6.35 -5.64
C ALA A 70 4.24 6.18 -4.29
N HIS A 71 4.24 4.96 -3.76
CA HIS A 71 5.06 4.54 -2.62
C HIS A 71 5.21 3.02 -2.58
N ASP A 72 6.29 2.58 -1.95
CA ASP A 72 6.56 1.19 -1.57
C ASP A 72 6.19 0.94 -0.10
N VAL A 73 6.33 1.98 0.74
CA VAL A 73 6.00 1.96 2.17
C VAL A 73 5.53 3.34 2.63
N ALA A 74 4.60 3.37 3.58
CA ALA A 74 4.13 4.60 4.20
C ALA A 74 4.16 4.53 5.72
N PHE A 75 4.33 5.69 6.35
CA PHE A 75 4.26 5.85 7.80
C PHE A 75 3.35 7.02 8.16
N ILE A 76 2.44 6.80 9.10
CA ILE A 76 1.55 7.83 9.63
C ILE A 76 1.77 7.95 11.14
N GLN A 77 1.76 9.19 11.64
CA GLN A 77 1.91 9.49 13.05
C GLN A 77 0.78 8.84 13.86
N HIS A 78 1.15 8.08 14.89
CA HIS A 78 0.21 7.45 15.81
C HIS A 78 0.86 7.27 17.18
N ALA A 79 0.08 7.42 18.27
CA ALA A 79 0.62 7.32 19.63
C ALA A 79 1.14 5.91 19.96
N GLU A 80 0.52 4.88 19.39
CA GLU A 80 0.99 3.50 19.54
C GLU A 80 2.08 3.16 18.53
N LYS A 81 3.20 2.62 19.03
CA LYS A 81 4.37 2.23 18.23
C LYS A 81 4.17 0.88 17.54
N GLY A 82 4.79 0.71 16.38
CA GLY A 82 4.96 -0.60 15.72
C GLY A 82 3.66 -1.24 15.27
N LYS A 83 2.65 -0.43 14.93
CA LYS A 83 1.35 -0.95 14.49
C LYS A 83 1.33 -1.10 12.99
N PHE A 84 0.82 -2.22 12.53
CA PHE A 84 0.61 -2.49 11.13
C PHE A 84 -0.77 -1.97 10.73
N HIS A 85 -0.84 -0.97 9.86
CA HIS A 85 -2.11 -0.41 9.43
C HIS A 85 -2.74 -1.27 8.34
N HIS A 86 -2.02 -1.50 7.23
CA HIS A 86 -2.51 -2.32 6.13
C HIS A 86 -1.39 -2.80 5.21
N VAL A 87 -1.71 -3.84 4.44
CA VAL A 87 -1.03 -4.20 3.19
C VAL A 87 -2.02 -4.03 2.05
N SER A 88 -1.52 -3.56 0.92
CA SER A 88 -2.28 -3.44 -0.31
C SER A 88 -1.72 -4.39 -1.38
N PHE A 89 -2.62 -4.79 -2.27
CA PHE A 89 -2.29 -5.59 -3.44
C PHE A 89 -2.78 -4.86 -4.68
N PHE A 90 -1.97 -4.90 -5.74
CA PHE A 90 -2.29 -4.23 -6.99
C PHE A 90 -3.34 -5.02 -7.78
N LEU A 91 -4.35 -4.30 -8.27
CA LEU A 91 -5.32 -4.73 -9.27
C LEU A 91 -5.18 -3.85 -10.51
N GLU A 92 -5.44 -4.40 -11.69
CA GLU A 92 -5.08 -3.72 -12.94
C GLU A 92 -6.05 -2.60 -13.32
N THR A 93 -7.33 -2.76 -12.98
CA THR A 93 -8.40 -1.86 -13.41
C THR A 93 -9.31 -1.47 -12.25
N TRP A 94 -10.02 -0.35 -12.41
CA TRP A 94 -11.05 0.07 -11.47
C TRP A 94 -12.19 -0.96 -11.40
N GLU A 95 -12.53 -1.57 -12.53
CA GLU A 95 -13.49 -2.67 -12.60
C GLU A 95 -13.06 -3.88 -11.77
N ASP A 96 -11.76 -4.20 -11.71
CA ASP A 96 -11.25 -5.26 -10.84
C ASP A 96 -11.41 -4.90 -9.36
N VAL A 97 -11.19 -3.63 -8.99
CA VAL A 97 -11.41 -3.13 -7.63
C VAL A 97 -12.89 -3.23 -7.23
N LEU A 98 -13.80 -2.81 -8.12
CA LEU A 98 -15.24 -2.94 -7.89
C LEU A 98 -15.67 -4.40 -7.76
N ARG A 99 -15.17 -5.27 -8.64
CA ARG A 99 -15.42 -6.71 -8.56
C ARG A 99 -14.90 -7.31 -7.25
N ALA A 100 -13.74 -6.85 -6.76
CA ALA A 100 -13.22 -7.29 -5.47
C ALA A 100 -14.17 -6.88 -4.33
N ALA A 101 -14.69 -5.66 -4.33
CA ALA A 101 -15.68 -5.20 -3.35
C ALA A 101 -16.97 -6.05 -3.36
N ASP A 102 -17.48 -6.39 -4.55
CA ASP A 102 -18.63 -7.30 -4.68
C ASP A 102 -18.34 -8.67 -4.04
N LEU A 103 -17.17 -9.25 -4.30
CA LEU A 103 -16.77 -10.55 -3.72
C LEU A 103 -16.66 -10.50 -2.19
N ILE A 104 -16.12 -9.40 -1.63
CA ILE A 104 -16.03 -9.19 -0.19
C ILE A 104 -17.43 -9.14 0.43
N SER A 105 -18.35 -8.40 -0.22
CA SER A 105 -19.76 -8.32 0.19
C SER A 105 -20.47 -9.67 0.10
N MET A 106 -20.32 -10.40 -1.01
CA MET A 106 -20.92 -11.72 -1.24
C MET A 106 -20.46 -12.79 -0.23
N THR A 107 -19.34 -12.55 0.47
CA THR A 107 -18.78 -13.48 1.46
C THR A 107 -18.93 -12.98 2.89
N ASP A 108 -19.69 -11.89 3.11
CA ASP A 108 -19.86 -11.23 4.42
C ASP A 108 -18.52 -10.91 5.11
N THR A 109 -17.48 -10.64 4.31
CA THR A 109 -16.16 -10.26 4.83
C THR A 109 -16.22 -8.79 5.26
N SER A 110 -15.65 -8.46 6.42
CA SER A 110 -15.66 -7.09 6.97
C SER A 110 -15.01 -6.09 6.01
N ILE A 111 -15.70 -4.98 5.76
CA ILE A 111 -15.22 -3.84 4.99
C ILE A 111 -15.15 -2.64 5.93
N ASP A 112 -13.97 -2.03 6.02
CA ASP A 112 -13.79 -0.76 6.73
C ASP A 112 -14.23 0.42 5.84
N ILE A 113 -13.60 0.54 4.66
CA ILE A 113 -13.88 1.58 3.68
C ILE A 113 -14.05 0.92 2.30
N GLY A 114 -15.11 1.29 1.58
CA GLY A 114 -15.35 0.83 0.21
C GLY A 114 -14.41 1.47 -0.82
N PRO A 115 -14.49 1.06 -2.10
CA PRO A 115 -13.66 1.62 -3.16
C PRO A 115 -13.82 3.14 -3.26
N THR A 116 -12.72 3.86 -3.08
CA THR A 116 -12.63 5.30 -3.27
C THR A 116 -11.29 5.65 -3.92
N ARG A 117 -11.15 6.89 -4.39
CA ARG A 117 -9.89 7.40 -4.92
C ARG A 117 -9.24 8.33 -3.90
N HIS A 118 -8.01 8.01 -3.49
CA HIS A 118 -7.24 8.90 -2.62
C HIS A 118 -6.75 10.15 -3.38
N GLY A 119 -6.77 11.29 -2.68
CA GLY A 119 -6.13 12.51 -3.15
C GLY A 119 -4.60 12.37 -3.14
N LEU A 120 -4.04 11.99 -1.99
CA LEU A 120 -2.64 11.55 -1.89
C LEU A 120 -2.44 10.24 -2.65
N THR A 121 -1.27 10.06 -3.27
CA THR A 121 -0.86 8.86 -4.03
C THR A 121 -1.70 8.55 -5.27
N HIS A 122 -2.77 9.31 -5.52
CA HIS A 122 -3.59 9.33 -6.73
C HIS A 122 -4.05 7.95 -7.23
N GLY A 123 -4.35 7.03 -6.29
CA GLY A 123 -4.72 5.64 -6.57
C GLY A 123 -5.62 5.49 -7.79
N LYS A 124 -5.31 4.53 -8.64
CA LYS A 124 -6.08 4.21 -9.84
C LYS A 124 -6.97 3.01 -9.59
#